data_AF-A0A832TFJ2-F1
#
_entry.id   AF-A0A832TFJ2-F1
#
_cell.length_a   1.000
_cell.length_b   1.000
_cell.length_c   1.000
_cell.angle_alpha   90.00
_cell.angle_beta   90.00
_cell.angle_gamma   90.00
#
_symmetry.space_group_name_H-M   'P 1'
#
loop_
_entity.id
_entity.type
_entity.pdbx_description
1 polymer ?
#
loop_
_entity_poly.entity_id
_entity_poly.type
_entity_poly.pdbx_seq_one_letter_code
_entity_poly.pdbx_strand_id
1 'polypeptide(L)'
;MNKINKLIFSFPSKILNKSYILALIIVPITIFFPIPSVIFTLIFVGLLFQGLYLQRLMSTNKPYMVIEILAILSFIYAMLFFKELYNLTNLIFLSYLIPVSLCIFRLRREIRIKISYLENSKVAFLLLLSAFVLVWFASGFLDLVTTTISLFGQFGSSFILLDALSAFASVTASSWFMISMGIWLGILGIFRVIEYNKLENKIRYLLMMFAYAFYSIYLPSFSPISNEVQYIPYMWFNGLGTYGPVEPSYLFDGIIGTFVVTAVLSFMFGSRQICSVTCTAPYMLQGTFLDSMKKYNRSSKIGRKTLTSRLSSWYKWVMILTWSSLLVFAVLSYLDYEGIITFSILGNDPTVFYASLYFNVIWYIQFMLMPFLGNYACVNNGICAWGSFNQLFGYLGFFKLKIKDPKQCLNCKTVDCANACPVGLTDMRASFIKKGEFKSFKCIGVGDCIEACPYNNIMFYDFRSWIRSKLNKKGIIKDSVELH
;
A
#
# COMPACT_ATOMS: atom_id res chain seq x y z
N MET A 1 4.44 19.90 -22.15
CA MET A 1 5.02 18.55 -21.90
C MET A 1 6.08 18.29 -22.95
N ASN A 2 7.32 18.04 -22.56
CA ASN A 2 8.42 17.78 -23.51
C ASN A 2 8.15 16.51 -24.35
N LYS A 3 8.73 16.44 -25.55
CA LYS A 3 8.61 15.29 -26.48
C LYS A 3 8.92 13.94 -25.80
N ILE A 4 9.88 13.94 -24.88
CA ILE A 4 10.25 12.79 -24.04
C ILE A 4 9.09 12.32 -23.15
N ASN A 5 8.41 13.24 -22.46
CA ASN A 5 7.25 12.88 -21.63
C ASN A 5 6.13 12.29 -22.50
N LYS A 6 5.86 12.88 -23.68
CA LYS A 6 4.85 12.33 -24.59
C LYS A 6 5.17 10.89 -25.01
N LEU A 7 6.44 10.59 -25.27
CA LEU A 7 6.89 9.23 -25.58
C LEU A 7 6.68 8.27 -24.40
N ILE A 8 7.17 8.65 -23.21
CA ILE A 8 7.08 7.86 -21.97
C ILE A 8 5.63 7.53 -21.64
N PHE A 9 4.71 8.50 -21.73
CA PHE A 9 3.29 8.26 -21.46
C PHE A 9 2.58 7.53 -22.59
N SER A 10 3.07 7.59 -23.84
CA SER A 10 2.46 6.83 -24.94
C SER A 10 2.78 5.33 -24.89
N PHE A 11 3.91 4.94 -24.31
CA PHE A 11 4.39 3.55 -24.35
C PHE A 11 3.45 2.56 -23.62
N PRO A 12 2.98 2.81 -22.37
CA PRO A 12 2.01 1.94 -21.70
C PRO A 12 0.71 1.77 -22.49
N SER A 13 0.23 2.81 -23.18
CA SER A 13 -0.97 2.72 -24.00
C SER A 13 -0.80 1.81 -25.22
N LYS A 14 0.40 1.78 -25.82
CA LYS A 14 0.74 0.87 -26.92
C LYS A 14 0.83 -0.58 -26.45
N ILE A 15 1.43 -0.80 -25.27
CA ILE A 15 1.47 -2.12 -24.61
C ILE A 15 0.06 -2.63 -24.37
N LEU A 16 -0.82 -1.80 -23.80
CA LEU A 16 -2.21 -2.14 -23.56
C LEU A 16 -2.91 -2.58 -24.85
N ASN A 17 -2.67 -1.88 -25.97
CA ASN A 17 -3.25 -2.24 -27.26
C ASN A 17 -2.72 -3.55 -27.87
N LYS A 18 -1.47 -3.93 -27.57
CA LYS A 18 -0.82 -5.16 -28.06
C LYS A 18 -0.72 -6.26 -27.00
N SER A 19 -1.55 -6.18 -25.96
CA SER A 19 -1.41 -6.96 -24.74
C SER A 19 -1.55 -8.47 -24.95
N TYR A 20 -2.45 -8.95 -25.82
CA TYR A 20 -2.53 -10.38 -26.17
C TYR A 20 -1.30 -10.90 -26.92
N ILE A 21 -0.70 -10.09 -27.81
CA ILE A 21 0.52 -10.46 -28.53
C ILE A 21 1.68 -10.58 -27.54
N LEU A 22 1.79 -9.63 -26.61
CA LEU A 22 2.81 -9.67 -25.56
C LEU A 22 2.59 -10.85 -24.62
N ALA A 23 1.34 -11.17 -24.24
CA ALA A 23 1.03 -12.35 -23.45
C ALA A 23 1.49 -13.64 -24.16
N LEU A 24 1.25 -13.78 -25.48
CA LEU A 24 1.73 -14.92 -26.26
C LEU A 24 3.26 -15.06 -26.27
N ILE A 25 4.01 -13.96 -26.14
CA ILE A 25 5.48 -13.98 -26.03
C ILE A 25 5.90 -14.40 -24.61
N ILE A 26 5.15 -14.01 -23.58
CA ILE A 26 5.44 -14.38 -22.18
C ILE A 26 5.29 -15.89 -21.97
N VAL A 27 4.25 -16.51 -22.54
CA VAL A 27 3.96 -17.94 -22.37
C VAL A 27 5.19 -18.84 -22.61
N PRO A 28 5.88 -18.81 -23.77
CA PRO A 28 7.04 -19.67 -23.98
C PRO A 28 8.21 -19.32 -23.04
N ILE A 29 8.39 -18.06 -22.67
CA ILE A 29 9.44 -17.66 -21.72
C ILE A 29 9.21 -18.32 -20.36
N THR A 30 7.95 -18.45 -19.91
CA THR A 30 7.64 -19.12 -18.64
C THR A 30 8.00 -20.61 -18.63
N ILE A 31 8.09 -21.26 -19.79
CA ILE A 31 8.48 -22.66 -19.92
C ILE A 31 9.99 -22.82 -19.72
N PHE A 32 10.77 -22.02 -20.44
CA PHE A 32 12.23 -22.16 -20.47
C PHE A 32 12.93 -21.42 -19.33
N PHE A 33 12.36 -20.30 -18.88
CA PHE A 33 12.96 -19.40 -17.89
C PHE A 33 11.90 -18.93 -16.88
N PRO A 34 11.38 -19.83 -16.04
CA PRO A 34 10.22 -19.52 -15.19
C PRO A 34 10.51 -18.38 -14.19
N ILE A 35 11.71 -18.32 -13.58
CA ILE A 35 12.06 -17.24 -12.64
C ILE A 35 12.12 -15.87 -13.35
N PRO A 36 12.91 -15.66 -14.43
CA PRO A 36 12.88 -14.40 -15.20
C PRO A 36 11.50 -14.04 -15.74
N SER A 37 10.69 -15.04 -16.10
CA SER A 37 9.35 -14.82 -16.62
C SER A 37 8.41 -14.16 -15.61
N VAL A 38 8.54 -14.47 -14.30
CA VAL A 38 7.77 -13.81 -13.23
C VAL A 38 8.07 -12.32 -13.23
N ILE A 39 9.36 -11.94 -13.19
CA ILE A 39 9.79 -10.54 -13.16
C ILE A 39 9.26 -9.79 -14.39
N PHE A 40 9.44 -10.36 -15.59
CA PHE A 40 8.94 -9.75 -16.82
C PHE A 40 7.41 -9.60 -16.82
N THR A 41 6.70 -10.61 -16.31
CA THR A 41 5.24 -10.57 -16.18
C THR A 41 4.77 -9.46 -15.25
N LEU A 42 5.43 -9.29 -14.10
CA LEU A 42 5.07 -8.25 -13.13
C LEU A 42 5.31 -6.83 -13.70
N ILE A 43 6.41 -6.63 -14.43
CA ILE A 43 6.66 -5.38 -15.17
C ILE A 43 5.56 -5.14 -16.20
N PHE A 44 5.23 -6.17 -16.98
CA PHE A 44 4.16 -6.11 -17.98
C PHE A 44 2.81 -5.74 -17.35
N VAL A 45 2.45 -6.35 -16.22
CA VAL A 45 1.24 -6.03 -15.46
C VAL A 45 1.25 -4.57 -15.00
N GLY A 46 2.37 -4.07 -14.46
CA GLY A 46 2.51 -2.65 -14.08
C GLY A 46 2.24 -1.71 -15.25
N LEU A 47 2.73 -2.05 -16.44
CA LEU A 47 2.52 -1.28 -17.67
C LEU A 47 1.06 -1.37 -18.16
N LEU A 48 0.37 -2.51 -18.01
CA LEU A 48 -1.06 -2.63 -18.32
C LEU A 48 -1.91 -1.70 -17.44
N PHE A 49 -1.66 -1.72 -16.12
CA PHE A 49 -2.37 -0.87 -15.17
C PHE A 49 -2.07 0.63 -15.40
N GLN A 50 -0.83 0.98 -15.75
CA GLN A 50 -0.52 2.34 -16.18
C GLN A 50 -1.27 2.73 -17.46
N GLY A 51 -1.39 1.82 -18.43
CA GLY A 51 -2.19 2.02 -19.63
C GLY A 51 -3.67 2.29 -19.31
N LEU A 52 -4.27 1.51 -18.40
CA LEU A 52 -5.64 1.73 -17.93
C LEU A 52 -5.78 3.09 -17.25
N TYR A 53 -4.82 3.47 -16.41
CA TYR A 53 -4.82 4.77 -15.75
C TYR A 53 -4.84 5.95 -16.74
N LEU A 54 -4.08 5.86 -17.83
CA LEU A 54 -4.06 6.91 -18.86
C LEU A 54 -5.39 7.03 -19.62
N GLN A 55 -6.18 5.96 -19.68
CA GLN A 55 -7.49 5.92 -20.34
C GLN A 55 -8.66 5.96 -19.35
N ARG A 56 -8.43 6.28 -18.07
CA ARG A 56 -9.41 6.13 -16.98
C ARG A 56 -10.72 6.90 -17.13
N LEU A 57 -10.69 8.01 -17.88
CA LEU A 57 -11.86 8.86 -18.12
C LEU A 57 -12.71 8.40 -19.32
N MET A 58 -12.23 7.43 -20.10
CA MET A 58 -12.92 6.92 -21.28
C MET A 58 -13.56 5.56 -21.00
N SER A 59 -14.77 5.36 -21.51
CA SER A 59 -15.38 4.02 -21.54
C SER A 59 -14.75 3.20 -22.66
N THR A 60 -14.00 2.17 -22.30
CA THR A 60 -13.25 1.31 -23.25
C THR A 60 -13.44 -0.16 -22.90
N ASN A 61 -13.08 -1.06 -23.81
CA ASN A 61 -13.05 -2.50 -23.54
C ASN A 61 -11.79 -2.97 -22.80
N LYS A 62 -10.86 -2.04 -22.53
CA LYS A 62 -9.54 -2.36 -21.98
C LYS A 62 -9.57 -2.94 -20.56
N PRO A 63 -10.46 -2.52 -19.64
CA PRO A 63 -10.54 -3.16 -18.32
C PRO A 63 -10.83 -4.66 -18.40
N TYR A 64 -11.79 -5.09 -19.22
CA TYR A 64 -12.11 -6.52 -19.38
C TYR A 64 -10.99 -7.29 -20.06
N MET A 65 -10.35 -6.70 -21.07
CA MET A 65 -9.18 -7.28 -21.71
C MET A 65 -8.03 -7.50 -20.72
N VAL A 66 -7.78 -6.55 -19.81
CA VAL A 66 -6.76 -6.70 -18.77
C VAL A 66 -7.17 -7.77 -17.75
N ILE A 67 -8.43 -7.82 -17.30
CA ILE A 67 -8.92 -8.90 -16.42
C ILE A 67 -8.69 -10.27 -17.05
N GLU A 68 -8.99 -10.43 -18.33
CA GLU A 68 -8.81 -11.70 -19.05
C GLU A 68 -7.33 -12.09 -19.15
N ILE A 69 -6.45 -11.15 -19.48
CA ILE A 69 -5.00 -11.39 -19.52
C ILE A 69 -4.46 -11.77 -18.14
N LEU A 70 -4.89 -11.08 -17.09
CA LEU A 70 -4.50 -11.40 -15.72
C LEU A 70 -4.99 -12.79 -15.31
N ALA A 71 -6.20 -13.18 -15.69
CA ALA A 71 -6.73 -14.52 -15.44
C ALA A 71 -5.91 -15.60 -16.19
N ILE A 72 -5.56 -15.35 -17.45
CA ILE A 72 -4.69 -16.25 -18.24
C ILE A 72 -3.32 -16.43 -17.58
N LEU A 73 -2.68 -15.33 -17.20
CA LEU A 73 -1.37 -15.38 -16.53
C LEU A 73 -1.48 -16.04 -15.15
N SER A 74 -2.54 -15.73 -14.39
CA SER A 74 -2.79 -16.35 -13.09
C SER A 74 -2.94 -17.87 -13.21
N PHE A 75 -3.63 -18.34 -14.25
CA PHE A 75 -3.77 -19.76 -14.51
C PHE A 75 -2.42 -20.43 -14.79
N ILE A 76 -1.55 -19.80 -15.60
CA ILE A 76 -0.20 -20.32 -15.85
C ILE A 76 0.59 -20.45 -14.54
N TYR A 77 0.66 -19.39 -13.73
CA TYR A 77 1.41 -19.45 -12.46
C TYR A 77 0.76 -20.35 -11.41
N ALA A 78 -0.57 -20.48 -11.40
CA ALA A 78 -1.25 -21.44 -10.54
C ALA A 78 -0.85 -22.87 -10.90
N MET A 79 -0.78 -23.20 -12.19
CA MET A 79 -0.36 -24.53 -12.64
C MET A 79 1.11 -24.79 -12.35
N LEU A 80 1.99 -23.79 -12.50
CA LEU A 80 3.39 -23.88 -12.07
C LEU A 80 3.51 -24.08 -10.55
N PHE A 81 2.74 -23.32 -9.76
CA PHE A 81 2.69 -23.47 -8.31
C PHE A 81 2.25 -24.89 -7.91
N PHE A 82 1.16 -25.40 -8.47
CA PHE A 82 0.67 -26.75 -8.16
C PHE A 82 1.57 -27.86 -8.70
N LYS A 83 2.27 -27.63 -9.82
CA LYS A 83 3.29 -28.54 -10.32
C LYS A 83 4.42 -28.70 -9.30
N GLU A 84 4.94 -27.60 -8.75
CA GLU A 84 5.98 -27.69 -7.71
C GLU A 84 5.43 -28.25 -6.39
N LEU A 85 4.19 -27.91 -6.01
CA LEU A 85 3.59 -28.37 -4.76
C LEU A 85 3.28 -29.88 -4.74
N TYR A 86 2.79 -30.44 -5.85
CA TYR A 86 2.30 -31.82 -5.93
C TYR A 86 3.08 -32.70 -6.90
N ASN A 87 4.18 -32.18 -7.48
CA ASN A 87 4.99 -32.87 -8.49
C ASN A 87 4.18 -33.33 -9.74
N LEU A 88 3.17 -32.53 -10.15
CA LEU A 88 2.25 -32.87 -11.25
C LEU A 88 2.80 -32.45 -12.62
N THR A 89 3.76 -33.20 -13.15
CA THR A 89 4.47 -32.89 -14.42
C THR A 89 3.55 -32.85 -15.66
N ASN A 90 2.52 -33.69 -15.71
CA ASN A 90 1.63 -33.80 -16.88
C ASN A 90 0.71 -32.58 -17.07
N LEU A 91 0.47 -31.80 -16.02
CA LEU A 91 -0.44 -30.65 -16.06
C LEU A 91 0.16 -29.43 -16.79
N ILE A 92 1.47 -29.42 -16.99
CA ILE A 92 2.22 -28.31 -17.59
C ILE A 92 1.77 -28.06 -19.04
N PHE A 93 1.63 -29.11 -19.85
CA PHE A 93 1.28 -28.94 -21.26
C PHE A 93 -0.11 -28.32 -21.45
N LEU A 94 -1.10 -28.80 -20.68
CA LEU A 94 -2.46 -28.26 -20.68
C LEU A 94 -2.49 -26.80 -20.19
N SER A 95 -1.63 -26.45 -19.23
CA SER A 95 -1.54 -25.10 -18.69
C SER A 95 -1.16 -24.05 -19.72
N TYR A 96 -0.51 -24.44 -20.83
CA TYR A 96 -0.09 -23.51 -21.88
C TYR A 96 -1.00 -23.52 -23.11
N LEU A 97 -1.53 -24.70 -23.49
CA LEU A 97 -2.39 -24.83 -24.66
C LEU A 97 -3.68 -24.03 -24.52
N ILE A 98 -4.27 -23.98 -23.33
CA ILE A 98 -5.49 -23.23 -23.05
C ILE A 98 -5.24 -21.70 -23.16
N PRO A 99 -4.28 -21.09 -22.44
CA PRO A 99 -3.86 -19.69 -22.61
C PRO A 99 -3.57 -19.27 -24.04
N VAL A 100 -2.78 -20.05 -24.78
CA VAL A 100 -2.39 -19.73 -26.16
C VAL A 100 -3.62 -19.71 -27.05
N SER A 101 -4.49 -20.71 -26.92
CA SER A 101 -5.74 -20.81 -27.68
C SER A 101 -6.68 -19.64 -27.38
N LEU A 102 -6.82 -19.24 -26.10
CA LEU A 102 -7.61 -18.07 -25.69
C LEU A 102 -7.04 -16.76 -26.24
N CYS A 103 -5.73 -16.56 -26.16
CA CYS A 103 -5.06 -15.38 -26.73
C CYS A 103 -5.27 -15.29 -28.25
N ILE A 104 -5.11 -16.40 -28.99
CA ILE A 104 -5.34 -16.43 -30.44
C ILE A 104 -6.82 -16.15 -30.76
N PHE A 105 -7.74 -16.73 -30.00
CA PHE A 105 -9.18 -16.46 -30.15
C PHE A 105 -9.49 -14.97 -29.96
N ARG A 106 -8.89 -14.30 -28.97
CA ARG A 106 -9.10 -12.87 -28.72
C ARG A 106 -8.43 -11.94 -29.70
N LEU A 107 -7.34 -12.36 -30.33
CA LEU A 107 -6.78 -11.65 -31.48
C LEU A 107 -7.75 -11.63 -32.67
N ARG A 108 -8.62 -12.65 -32.79
CA ARG A 108 -9.67 -12.70 -33.83
C ARG A 108 -10.99 -12.04 -33.42
N ARG A 109 -11.33 -12.04 -32.12
CA ARG A 109 -12.59 -11.50 -31.60
C ARG A 109 -12.38 -10.49 -30.48
N GLU A 110 -12.67 -9.23 -30.78
CA GLU A 110 -12.62 -8.15 -29.79
C GLU A 110 -13.74 -8.24 -28.74
N ILE A 111 -13.43 -7.77 -27.53
CA ILE A 111 -14.42 -7.59 -26.46
C ILE A 111 -15.26 -6.35 -26.78
N ARG A 112 -16.57 -6.53 -26.91
CA ARG A 112 -17.50 -5.43 -27.27
C ARG A 112 -17.94 -4.55 -26.10
N ILE A 113 -17.85 -5.08 -24.87
CA ILE A 113 -18.31 -4.38 -23.67
C ILE A 113 -17.33 -3.24 -23.36
N LYS A 114 -17.85 -2.00 -23.29
CA LYS A 114 -17.07 -0.80 -22.93
C LYS A 114 -17.48 -0.32 -21.55
N ILE A 115 -16.50 -0.10 -20.67
CA ILE A 115 -16.74 0.42 -19.32
C ILE A 115 -15.51 1.17 -18.79
N SER A 116 -15.73 2.14 -17.90
CA SER A 116 -14.64 2.70 -17.08
C SER A 116 -14.58 1.98 -15.74
N TYR A 117 -13.36 1.57 -15.33
CA TYR A 117 -13.15 0.99 -14.01
C TYR A 117 -13.38 1.99 -12.87
N LEU A 118 -13.49 3.30 -13.14
CA LEU A 118 -13.83 4.31 -12.13
C LEU A 118 -15.34 4.51 -11.95
N GLU A 119 -16.15 3.89 -12.80
CA GLU A 119 -17.62 3.97 -12.74
C GLU A 119 -18.23 2.69 -12.16
N ASN A 120 -17.55 1.55 -12.33
CA ASN A 120 -18.02 0.25 -11.88
C ASN A 120 -17.06 -0.38 -10.86
N SER A 121 -17.49 -0.42 -9.60
CA SER A 121 -16.72 -0.99 -8.49
C SER A 121 -16.44 -2.48 -8.64
N LYS A 122 -17.33 -3.24 -9.30
CA LYS A 122 -17.13 -4.67 -9.55
C LYS A 122 -15.98 -4.91 -10.53
N VAL A 123 -15.88 -4.09 -11.58
CA VAL A 123 -14.78 -4.18 -12.55
C VAL A 123 -13.45 -3.78 -11.91
N ALA A 124 -13.43 -2.70 -11.12
CA ALA A 124 -12.24 -2.33 -10.34
C ALA A 124 -11.83 -3.43 -9.36
N PHE A 125 -12.80 -4.06 -8.69
CA PHE A 125 -12.55 -5.17 -7.77
C PHE A 125 -11.95 -6.37 -8.50
N LEU A 126 -12.52 -6.77 -9.63
CA LEU A 126 -12.01 -7.87 -10.44
C LEU A 126 -10.59 -7.59 -10.96
N LEU A 127 -10.27 -6.34 -11.34
CA LEU A 127 -8.90 -5.96 -11.71
C LEU A 127 -7.92 -6.14 -10.55
N LEU A 128 -8.26 -5.66 -9.35
CA LEU A 128 -7.38 -5.80 -8.17
C LEU A 128 -7.26 -7.26 -7.73
N LEU A 129 -8.38 -7.99 -7.70
CA LEU A 129 -8.40 -9.41 -7.33
C LEU A 129 -7.58 -10.25 -8.31
N SER A 130 -7.76 -10.07 -9.62
CA SER A 130 -7.01 -10.85 -10.63
C SER A 130 -5.52 -10.53 -10.60
N ALA A 131 -5.13 -9.28 -10.40
CA ALA A 131 -3.72 -8.93 -10.22
C ALA A 131 -3.14 -9.48 -8.92
N PHE A 132 -3.90 -9.44 -7.82
CA PHE A 132 -3.47 -10.02 -6.55
C PHE A 132 -3.28 -11.54 -6.65
N VAL A 133 -4.24 -12.25 -7.24
CA VAL A 133 -4.16 -13.71 -7.46
C VAL A 133 -2.96 -14.07 -8.33
N LEU A 134 -2.72 -13.31 -9.40
CA LEU A 134 -1.53 -13.47 -10.23
C LEU A 134 -0.24 -13.35 -9.41
N VAL A 135 -0.11 -12.28 -8.63
CA VAL A 135 1.09 -12.03 -7.82
C VAL A 135 1.23 -13.12 -6.76
N TRP A 136 0.15 -13.49 -6.08
CA TRP A 136 0.16 -14.53 -5.06
C TRP A 136 0.69 -15.86 -5.61
N PHE A 137 0.16 -16.34 -6.74
CA PHE A 137 0.65 -17.59 -7.36
C PHE A 137 2.07 -17.47 -7.89
N ALA A 138 2.42 -16.34 -8.53
CA ALA A 138 3.76 -16.14 -9.04
C ALA A 138 4.81 -16.11 -7.92
N SER A 139 4.49 -15.48 -6.79
CA SER A 139 5.35 -15.45 -5.60
C SER A 139 5.42 -16.80 -4.91
N GLY A 140 4.28 -17.47 -4.69
CA GLY A 140 4.25 -18.83 -4.14
C GLY A 140 5.05 -19.82 -4.98
N PHE A 141 5.06 -19.65 -6.31
CA PHE A 141 5.90 -20.45 -7.20
C PHE A 141 7.40 -20.17 -6.96
N LEU A 142 7.81 -18.91 -6.89
CA LEU A 142 9.20 -18.54 -6.60
C LEU A 142 9.65 -19.05 -5.23
N ASP A 143 8.76 -18.93 -4.23
CA ASP A 143 8.93 -19.46 -2.89
C ASP A 143 9.24 -20.96 -2.91
N LEU A 144 8.42 -21.77 -3.60
CA LEU A 144 8.62 -23.22 -3.70
C LEU A 144 9.89 -23.62 -4.47
N VAL A 145 10.27 -22.87 -5.50
CA VAL A 145 11.45 -23.18 -6.32
C VAL A 145 12.76 -22.80 -5.64
N THR A 146 12.77 -21.70 -4.87
CA THR A 146 14.01 -21.13 -4.31
C THR A 146 14.21 -21.42 -2.83
N THR A 147 13.14 -21.72 -2.09
CA THR A 147 13.17 -21.90 -0.63
C THR A 147 12.27 -23.05 -0.18
N THR A 148 12.49 -23.56 1.03
CA THR A 148 11.60 -24.53 1.67
C THR A 148 10.57 -23.79 2.53
N ILE A 149 9.51 -23.25 1.92
CA ILE A 149 8.41 -22.64 2.67
C ILE A 149 7.41 -23.69 3.13
N SER A 150 7.06 -23.63 4.42
CA SER A 150 5.99 -24.44 5.03
C SER A 150 4.62 -23.80 4.82
N LEU A 151 4.03 -23.99 3.63
CA LEU A 151 2.71 -23.40 3.28
C LEU A 151 1.61 -23.68 4.30
N PHE A 152 1.60 -24.86 4.92
CA PHE A 152 0.56 -25.30 5.86
C PHE A 152 0.97 -25.18 7.33
N GLY A 153 2.13 -24.59 7.61
CA GLY A 153 2.68 -24.51 8.96
C GLY A 153 2.14 -23.37 9.82
N GLN A 154 1.58 -22.31 9.20
CA GLN A 154 1.23 -21.09 9.95
C GLN A 154 -0.02 -21.21 10.80
N PHE A 155 -0.98 -22.09 10.52
CA PHE A 155 -2.19 -22.20 11.37
C PHE A 155 -2.50 -23.64 11.80
N GLY A 156 -1.46 -24.50 11.84
CA GLY A 156 -1.41 -25.79 12.54
C GLY A 156 -2.72 -26.54 12.76
N SER A 157 -3.47 -26.89 11.71
CA SER A 157 -4.76 -27.59 11.85
C SER A 157 -5.02 -28.58 10.71
N SER A 158 -5.96 -29.51 10.89
CA SER A 158 -6.42 -30.44 9.85
C SER A 158 -7.63 -29.91 9.05
N PHE A 159 -7.99 -28.63 9.21
CA PHE A 159 -9.16 -28.05 8.56
C PHE A 159 -8.74 -27.33 7.27
N ILE A 160 -9.30 -27.77 6.15
CA ILE A 160 -9.02 -27.24 4.79
C ILE A 160 -9.09 -25.71 4.72
N LEU A 161 -10.04 -25.08 5.45
CA LEU A 161 -10.18 -23.62 5.45
C LEU A 161 -9.01 -22.91 6.16
N LEU A 162 -8.54 -23.47 7.28
CA LEU A 162 -7.40 -22.94 8.03
C LEU A 162 -6.09 -23.21 7.27
N ASP A 163 -5.97 -24.33 6.58
CA ASP A 163 -4.85 -24.63 5.69
C ASP A 163 -4.78 -23.64 4.52
N ALA A 164 -5.93 -23.30 3.93
CA ALA A 164 -6.01 -22.28 2.90
C ALA A 164 -5.62 -20.89 3.44
N LEU A 165 -6.06 -20.54 4.65
CA LEU A 165 -5.64 -19.29 5.31
C LEU A 165 -4.15 -19.30 5.65
N SER A 166 -3.59 -20.44 6.05
CA SER A 166 -2.17 -20.61 6.36
C SER A 166 -1.33 -20.43 5.11
N ALA A 167 -1.71 -21.08 4.02
CA ALA A 167 -1.02 -20.94 2.74
C ALA A 167 -1.11 -19.49 2.25
N PHE A 168 -2.28 -18.88 2.36
CA PHE A 168 -2.48 -17.47 2.00
C PHE A 168 -1.51 -16.57 2.76
N ALA A 169 -1.52 -16.67 4.10
CA ALA A 169 -0.71 -15.86 4.98
C ALA A 169 0.79 -16.08 4.77
N SER A 170 1.21 -17.34 4.62
CA SER A 170 2.61 -17.73 4.39
C SER A 170 3.17 -17.11 3.12
N VAL A 171 2.43 -17.20 2.00
CA VAL A 171 2.86 -16.57 0.74
C VAL A 171 2.86 -15.06 0.87
N THR A 172 1.82 -14.43 1.43
CA THR A 172 1.78 -12.97 1.57
C THR A 172 2.84 -12.40 2.53
N ALA A 173 3.34 -13.22 3.45
CA ALA A 173 4.44 -12.88 4.36
C ALA A 173 5.82 -13.07 3.72
N SER A 174 5.91 -13.72 2.55
CA SER A 174 7.19 -14.09 1.96
C SER A 174 7.91 -12.90 1.32
N SER A 175 9.24 -12.98 1.31
CA SER A 175 10.08 -11.98 0.67
C SER A 175 9.79 -11.89 -0.83
N TRP A 176 9.52 -13.02 -1.50
CA TRP A 176 9.17 -13.03 -2.92
C TRP A 176 7.83 -12.36 -3.21
N PHE A 177 6.85 -12.47 -2.30
CA PHE A 177 5.59 -11.74 -2.43
C PHE A 177 5.82 -10.23 -2.32
N MET A 178 6.61 -9.79 -1.34
CA MET A 178 6.95 -8.38 -1.18
C MET A 178 7.76 -7.83 -2.38
N ILE A 179 8.71 -8.62 -2.92
CA ILE A 179 9.43 -8.28 -4.16
C ILE A 179 8.46 -8.18 -5.33
N SER A 180 7.56 -9.14 -5.48
CA SER A 180 6.65 -9.22 -6.63
C SER A 180 5.64 -8.07 -6.65
N MET A 181 5.03 -7.79 -5.50
CA MET A 181 4.22 -6.59 -5.29
C MET A 181 5.03 -5.32 -5.51
N GLY A 182 6.27 -5.31 -5.04
CA GLY A 182 7.26 -4.27 -5.25
C GLY A 182 7.45 -3.92 -6.72
N ILE A 183 7.73 -4.91 -7.57
CA ILE A 183 7.99 -4.71 -9.01
C ILE A 183 6.74 -4.20 -9.72
N TRP A 184 5.60 -4.88 -9.54
CA TRP A 184 4.35 -4.50 -10.20
C TRP A 184 3.93 -3.07 -9.84
N LEU A 185 3.87 -2.75 -8.55
CA LEU A 185 3.40 -1.45 -8.06
C LEU A 185 4.48 -0.37 -8.21
N GLY A 186 5.74 -0.75 -8.25
CA GLY A 186 6.88 0.13 -8.48
C GLY A 186 6.82 0.81 -9.83
N ILE A 187 6.37 0.11 -10.88
CA ILE A 187 6.12 0.73 -12.19
C ILE A 187 5.11 1.87 -12.05
N LEU A 188 3.97 1.65 -11.37
CA LEU A 188 2.97 2.69 -11.13
C LEU A 188 3.52 3.84 -10.28
N GLY A 189 4.41 3.52 -9.34
CA GLY A 189 5.12 4.51 -8.52
C GLY A 189 6.07 5.39 -9.33
N ILE A 190 6.85 4.83 -10.26
CA ILE A 190 7.74 5.58 -11.15
C ILE A 190 6.94 6.61 -11.96
N PHE A 191 5.83 6.18 -12.58
CA PHE A 191 4.97 7.11 -13.32
C PHE A 191 4.36 8.17 -12.41
N ARG A 192 4.04 7.83 -11.16
CA ARG A 192 3.54 8.81 -10.18
C ARG A 192 4.59 9.86 -9.82
N VAL A 193 5.85 9.47 -9.62
CA VAL A 193 6.96 10.41 -9.36
C VAL A 193 7.12 11.41 -10.51
N ILE A 194 6.96 10.93 -11.76
CA ILE A 194 7.02 11.78 -12.95
C ILE A 194 5.87 12.79 -12.97
N GLU A 195 4.67 12.42 -12.50
CA GLU A 195 3.48 13.28 -12.46
C GLU A 195 3.52 14.38 -11.39
N TYR A 196 4.22 14.16 -10.27
CA TYR A 196 4.29 15.17 -9.23
C TYR A 196 4.94 16.46 -9.74
N ASN A 197 4.48 17.60 -9.22
CA ASN A 197 5.03 18.90 -9.57
C ASN A 197 5.94 19.44 -8.46
N LYS A 198 5.61 19.21 -7.18
CA LYS A 198 6.45 19.69 -6.08
C LYS A 198 7.58 18.71 -5.79
N LEU A 199 8.80 19.27 -5.75
CA LEU A 199 10.03 18.54 -5.41
C LEU A 199 9.94 17.85 -4.05
N GLU A 200 9.30 18.49 -3.05
CA GLU A 200 9.14 17.90 -1.72
C GLU A 200 8.35 16.58 -1.76
N ASN A 201 7.28 16.52 -2.55
CA ASN A 201 6.48 15.29 -2.68
C ASN A 201 7.17 14.25 -3.56
N LYS A 202 7.96 14.66 -4.57
CA LYS A 202 8.84 13.74 -5.31
C LYS A 202 9.85 13.06 -4.40
N ILE A 203 10.59 13.83 -3.60
CA ILE A 203 11.58 13.28 -2.67
C ILE A 203 10.90 12.37 -1.65
N ARG A 204 9.77 12.81 -1.07
CA ARG A 204 8.99 11.96 -0.15
C ARG A 204 8.63 10.63 -0.79
N TYR A 205 8.11 10.64 -2.02
CA TYR A 205 7.68 9.43 -2.70
C TYR A 205 8.86 8.53 -3.04
N LEU A 206 10.00 9.08 -3.46
CA LEU A 206 11.22 8.30 -3.67
C LEU A 206 11.73 7.68 -2.38
N LEU A 207 11.73 8.43 -1.27
CA LEU A 207 12.05 7.90 0.06
C LEU A 207 11.09 6.78 0.47
N MET A 208 9.81 6.87 0.11
CA MET A 208 8.83 5.82 0.36
C MET A 208 9.14 4.55 -0.43
N MET A 209 9.47 4.68 -1.73
CA MET A 209 9.89 3.53 -2.55
C MET A 209 11.17 2.89 -2.02
N PHE A 210 12.15 3.71 -1.61
CA PHE A 210 13.38 3.25 -0.99
C PHE A 210 13.12 2.56 0.34
N ALA A 211 12.29 3.15 1.21
CA ALA A 211 11.92 2.58 2.50
C ALA A 211 11.24 1.22 2.33
N TYR A 212 10.34 1.06 1.36
CA TYR A 212 9.73 -0.23 1.04
C TYR A 212 10.79 -1.28 0.63
N ALA A 213 11.67 -0.94 -0.31
CA ALA A 213 12.71 -1.87 -0.77
C ALA A 213 13.73 -2.20 0.33
N PHE A 214 14.07 -1.22 1.17
CA PHE A 214 15.10 -1.37 2.18
C PHE A 214 14.57 -2.03 3.46
N TYR A 215 13.52 -1.47 4.08
CA TYR A 215 13.00 -1.95 5.37
C TYR A 215 12.13 -3.19 5.25
N SER A 216 11.41 -3.37 4.15
CA SER A 216 10.47 -4.49 4.01
C SER A 216 11.03 -5.68 3.24
N ILE A 217 12.14 -5.51 2.51
CA ILE A 217 12.73 -6.57 1.68
C ILE A 217 14.19 -6.78 2.05
N TYR A 218 15.06 -5.80 1.81
CA TYR A 218 16.51 -5.98 1.96
C TYR A 218 16.94 -6.28 3.40
N LEU A 219 16.59 -5.41 4.36
CA LEU A 219 17.03 -5.58 5.75
C LEU A 219 16.57 -6.92 6.34
N PRO A 220 15.28 -7.30 6.29
CA PRO A 220 14.82 -8.54 6.90
C PRO A 220 15.30 -9.81 6.20
N SER A 221 15.52 -9.77 4.88
CA SER A 221 15.70 -11.00 4.08
C SER A 221 17.11 -11.19 3.53
N PHE A 222 17.85 -10.10 3.27
CA PHE A 222 19.09 -10.15 2.49
C PHE A 222 20.27 -9.42 3.15
N SER A 223 20.05 -8.66 4.22
CA SER A 223 21.14 -7.93 4.88
C SER A 223 21.98 -8.85 5.77
N PRO A 224 23.27 -8.55 5.97
CA PRO A 224 24.12 -9.31 6.91
C PRO A 224 23.62 -9.29 8.35
N ILE A 225 22.82 -8.28 8.71
CA ILE A 225 22.24 -8.10 10.04
C ILE A 225 20.79 -8.59 10.12
N SER A 226 20.31 -9.38 9.15
CA SER A 226 18.91 -9.84 9.10
C SER A 226 18.44 -10.49 10.41
N ASN A 227 19.31 -11.29 11.03
CA ASN A 227 19.06 -11.97 12.30
C ASN A 227 18.99 -11.01 13.51
N GLU A 228 19.52 -9.80 13.36
CA GLU A 228 19.58 -8.78 14.42
C GLU A 228 18.53 -7.67 14.23
N VAL A 229 17.82 -7.66 13.08
CA VAL A 229 16.85 -6.61 12.75
C VAL A 229 15.78 -6.44 13.83
N GLN A 230 15.39 -7.52 14.50
CA GLN A 230 14.39 -7.50 15.56
C GLN A 230 14.80 -6.68 16.81
N TYR A 231 16.09 -6.45 17.04
CA TYR A 231 16.60 -5.68 18.18
C TYR A 231 16.72 -4.19 17.88
N ILE A 232 16.62 -3.79 16.61
CA ILE A 232 16.91 -2.42 16.19
C ILE A 232 15.64 -1.55 16.37
N PRO A 233 15.70 -0.45 17.13
CA PRO A 233 14.59 0.50 17.21
C PRO A 233 14.19 0.97 15.81
N TYR A 234 12.87 1.12 15.60
CA TYR A 234 12.23 1.52 14.35
C TYR A 234 12.08 0.41 13.29
N MET A 235 12.62 -0.79 13.51
CA MET A 235 12.49 -1.87 12.55
C MET A 235 11.13 -2.56 12.55
N TRP A 236 10.38 -2.55 13.65
CA TRP A 236 9.03 -3.14 13.78
C TRP A 236 7.95 -2.30 13.07
N PHE A 237 8.13 -2.03 11.78
CA PHE A 237 7.34 -1.06 11.01
C PHE A 237 5.87 -1.46 10.78
N ASN A 238 5.52 -2.72 11.02
CA ASN A 238 4.13 -3.21 11.04
C ASN A 238 3.58 -3.39 12.48
N GLY A 239 4.35 -3.08 13.52
CA GLY A 239 3.94 -3.25 14.93
C GLY A 239 4.30 -4.61 15.52
N LEU A 240 3.77 -4.95 16.70
CA LEU A 240 4.08 -6.20 17.42
C LEU A 240 3.71 -7.45 16.61
N GLY A 241 4.46 -8.53 16.81
CA GLY A 241 4.32 -9.78 16.06
C GLY A 241 4.99 -9.80 14.67
N THR A 242 5.55 -8.67 14.20
CA THR A 242 6.12 -8.59 12.84
C THR A 242 7.39 -9.43 12.68
N TYR A 243 8.28 -9.41 13.67
CA TYR A 243 9.57 -10.09 13.63
C TYR A 243 9.67 -11.28 14.57
N GLY A 244 8.64 -11.54 15.37
CA GLY A 244 8.66 -12.60 16.36
C GLY A 244 7.64 -12.38 17.48
N PRO A 245 7.65 -13.26 18.50
CA PRO A 245 6.88 -13.11 19.73
C PRO A 245 7.22 -11.82 20.50
N VAL A 246 6.69 -11.64 21.70
CA VAL A 246 7.07 -10.57 22.63
C VAL A 246 7.99 -11.16 23.70
N GLU A 247 9.30 -11.21 23.43
CA GLU A 247 10.27 -11.67 24.40
C GLU A 247 11.02 -10.54 25.13
N PRO A 248 11.48 -10.79 26.37
CA PRO A 248 12.14 -9.81 27.20
C PRO A 248 13.40 -9.21 26.56
N SER A 249 14.13 -10.01 25.77
CA SER A 249 15.42 -9.61 25.18
C SER A 249 15.31 -8.45 24.19
N TYR A 250 14.15 -8.29 23.52
CA TYR A 250 13.89 -7.18 22.61
C TYR A 250 12.74 -6.26 23.05
N LEU A 251 12.20 -6.45 24.26
CA LEU A 251 11.11 -5.62 24.76
C LEU A 251 11.50 -4.14 24.85
N PHE A 252 12.67 -3.83 25.41
CA PHE A 252 13.12 -2.44 25.61
C PHE A 252 13.68 -1.83 24.32
N ASP A 253 14.70 -2.44 23.72
CA ASP A 253 15.42 -1.84 22.59
C ASP A 253 14.65 -1.97 21.28
N GLY A 254 14.10 -3.15 20.99
CA GLY A 254 13.33 -3.41 19.78
C GLY A 254 11.93 -2.80 19.85
N ILE A 255 11.07 -3.30 20.74
CA ILE A 255 9.65 -2.96 20.78
C ILE A 255 9.43 -1.53 21.31
N ILE A 256 9.76 -1.27 22.57
CA ILE A 256 9.50 0.03 23.21
C ILE A 256 10.28 1.12 22.49
N GLY A 257 11.56 0.87 22.16
CA GLY A 257 12.38 1.76 21.34
C GLY A 257 11.70 2.15 20.03
N THR A 258 11.13 1.18 19.29
CA THR A 258 10.37 1.46 18.05
C THR A 258 9.17 2.37 18.29
N PHE A 259 8.35 2.11 19.32
CA PHE A 259 7.19 2.94 19.63
C PHE A 259 7.59 4.35 20.07
N VAL A 260 8.63 4.50 20.88
CA VAL A 260 9.14 5.79 21.36
C VAL A 260 9.68 6.63 20.20
N VAL A 261 10.58 6.06 19.38
CA VAL A 261 11.15 6.76 18.21
C VAL A 261 10.04 7.19 17.25
N THR A 262 9.10 6.29 16.99
CA THR A 262 7.95 6.55 16.12
C THR A 262 7.04 7.65 16.67
N ALA A 263 6.77 7.66 17.98
CA ALA A 263 5.98 8.69 18.63
C ALA A 263 6.65 10.08 18.52
N VAL A 264 7.96 10.15 18.78
CA VAL A 264 8.74 11.40 18.66
C VAL A 264 8.73 11.91 17.22
N LEU A 265 9.03 11.05 16.25
CA LEU A 265 9.01 11.42 14.83
C LEU A 265 7.60 11.86 14.39
N SER A 266 6.56 11.17 14.82
CA SER A 266 5.18 11.54 14.50
C SER A 266 4.76 12.84 15.19
N PHE A 267 5.21 13.10 16.41
CA PHE A 267 5.01 14.39 17.06
C PHE A 267 5.69 15.54 16.28
N MET A 268 6.88 15.30 15.75
CA MET A 268 7.63 16.31 14.99
C MET A 268 7.10 16.55 13.58
N PHE A 269 6.78 15.47 12.84
CA PHE A 269 6.51 15.50 11.39
C PHE A 269 5.09 15.04 11.02
N GLY A 270 4.27 14.70 12.01
CA GLY A 270 2.95 14.12 11.80
C GLY A 270 3.04 12.65 11.43
N SER A 271 1.88 12.04 11.19
CA SER A 271 1.83 10.65 10.70
C SER A 271 2.40 10.49 9.28
N ARG A 272 2.93 11.55 8.67
CA ARG A 272 3.63 11.52 7.38
C ARG A 272 4.82 10.57 7.41
N GLN A 273 5.54 10.50 8.52
CA GLN A 273 6.76 9.70 8.61
C GLN A 273 6.46 8.19 8.41
N ILE A 274 5.39 7.66 9.02
CA ILE A 274 4.92 6.30 8.77
C ILE A 274 3.99 6.23 7.56
N CYS A 275 2.81 6.85 7.64
CA CYS A 275 1.70 6.66 6.69
C CYS A 275 1.93 7.33 5.32
N SER A 276 3.14 7.82 5.06
CA SER A 276 3.50 8.43 3.79
C SER A 276 4.92 8.10 3.33
N VAL A 277 5.77 7.55 4.20
CA VAL A 277 7.16 7.20 3.85
C VAL A 277 7.45 5.74 4.20
N THR A 278 7.41 5.34 5.46
CA THR A 278 7.97 4.02 5.83
C THR A 278 6.97 2.87 5.92
N CYS A 279 5.67 3.14 5.98
CA CYS A 279 4.67 2.08 5.88
C CYS A 279 4.64 1.51 4.45
N THR A 280 4.43 0.20 4.34
CA THR A 280 4.25 -0.51 3.06
C THR A 280 2.97 -0.10 2.33
N ALA A 281 1.90 0.23 3.08
CA ALA A 281 0.61 0.58 2.50
C ALA A 281 0.67 1.81 1.57
N PRO A 282 1.31 2.94 1.94
CA PRO A 282 1.58 4.07 1.04
C PRO A 282 2.15 3.68 -0.32
N TYR A 283 3.15 2.80 -0.34
CA TYR A 283 3.76 2.32 -1.58
C TYR A 283 2.71 1.69 -2.50
N MET A 284 1.82 0.89 -1.91
CA MET A 284 0.77 0.21 -2.65
C MET A 284 -0.40 1.13 -3.02
N LEU A 285 -0.68 2.18 -2.27
CA LEU A 285 -1.91 2.96 -2.44
C LEU A 285 -1.73 4.26 -3.24
N GLN A 286 -0.49 4.74 -3.43
CA GLN A 286 -0.22 6.03 -4.07
C GLN A 286 0.25 5.95 -5.52
N GLY A 287 0.50 4.75 -6.06
CA GLY A 287 0.81 4.58 -7.49
C GLY A 287 -0.34 5.09 -8.36
N THR A 288 -0.07 5.55 -9.59
CA THR A 288 -1.04 6.21 -10.49
C THR A 288 -2.45 5.57 -10.52
N PHE A 289 -2.54 4.30 -10.92
CA PHE A 289 -3.82 3.58 -11.00
C PHE A 289 -4.51 3.48 -9.63
N LEU A 290 -3.76 3.18 -8.57
CA LEU A 290 -4.30 2.96 -7.23
C LEU A 290 -4.73 4.29 -6.58
N ASP A 291 -3.99 5.38 -6.80
CA ASP A 291 -4.40 6.72 -6.38
C ASP A 291 -5.73 7.13 -7.02
N SER A 292 -5.96 6.78 -8.29
CA SER A 292 -7.21 7.10 -8.99
C SER A 292 -8.45 6.46 -8.33
N MET A 293 -8.26 5.35 -7.60
CA MET A 293 -9.32 4.67 -6.86
C MET A 293 -9.86 5.49 -5.67
N LYS A 294 -9.20 6.59 -5.27
CA LYS A 294 -9.76 7.51 -4.26
C LYS A 294 -11.11 8.10 -4.64
N LYS A 295 -11.52 8.02 -5.91
CA LYS A 295 -12.89 8.31 -6.34
C LYS A 295 -13.92 7.49 -5.54
N TYR A 296 -13.58 6.24 -5.19
CA TYR A 296 -14.44 5.35 -4.41
C TYR A 296 -14.69 5.81 -2.98
N ASN A 297 -13.86 6.69 -2.41
CA ASN A 297 -14.19 7.35 -1.13
C ASN A 297 -15.50 8.15 -1.21
N ARG A 298 -15.88 8.62 -2.41
CA ARG A 298 -17.07 9.46 -2.61
C ARG A 298 -18.19 8.74 -3.33
N SER A 299 -17.90 7.72 -4.13
CA SER A 299 -18.94 6.96 -4.85
C SER A 299 -19.43 5.73 -4.07
N SER A 300 -18.58 5.07 -3.29
CA SER A 300 -18.98 3.84 -2.58
C SER A 300 -19.86 4.15 -1.37
N LYS A 301 -20.71 3.18 -0.97
CA LYS A 301 -21.62 3.34 0.17
C LYS A 301 -20.86 3.43 1.50
N ILE A 302 -19.80 2.64 1.66
CA ILE A 302 -19.00 2.59 2.89
C ILE A 302 -18.01 3.76 2.92
N GLY A 303 -17.31 4.03 1.82
CA GLY A 303 -16.33 5.11 1.72
C GLY A 303 -16.93 6.49 2.01
N ARG A 304 -18.18 6.75 1.59
CA ARG A 304 -18.87 8.02 1.91
C ARG A 304 -19.02 8.27 3.41
N LYS A 305 -19.10 7.21 4.22
CA LYS A 305 -19.24 7.32 5.69
C LYS A 305 -17.94 7.71 6.38
N THR A 306 -16.79 7.64 5.70
CA THR A 306 -15.48 7.99 6.27
C THR A 306 -15.02 9.39 5.88
N LEU A 307 -15.78 10.11 5.05
CA LEU A 307 -15.51 11.49 4.68
C LEU A 307 -15.48 12.39 5.93
N THR A 308 -14.70 13.46 5.85
CA THR A 308 -14.43 14.46 6.91
C THR A 308 -13.40 14.04 7.97
N SER A 309 -12.90 15.04 8.70
CA SER A 309 -12.01 14.87 9.85
C SER A 309 -12.65 14.17 11.05
N ARG A 310 -13.99 14.08 11.11
CA ARG A 310 -14.70 13.47 12.25
C ARG A 310 -14.53 11.96 12.25
N LEU A 311 -14.23 11.40 13.43
CA LEU A 311 -14.17 9.96 13.63
C LEU A 311 -15.59 9.40 13.79
N SER A 312 -15.97 8.46 12.92
CA SER A 312 -17.25 7.78 13.00
C SER A 312 -17.30 6.82 14.20
N SER A 313 -18.49 6.51 14.72
CA SER A 313 -18.63 5.60 15.86
C SER A 313 -18.06 4.21 15.57
N TRP A 314 -18.29 3.69 14.36
CA TRP A 314 -17.77 2.40 13.95
C TRP A 314 -16.24 2.38 13.89
N TYR A 315 -15.61 3.48 13.46
CA TYR A 315 -14.15 3.62 13.44
C TYR A 315 -13.58 3.51 14.85
N LYS A 316 -14.22 4.15 15.84
CA LYS A 316 -13.82 4.07 17.24
C LYS A 316 -13.91 2.64 17.76
N TRP A 317 -15.01 1.93 17.46
CA TRP A 317 -15.19 0.53 17.85
C TRP A 317 -14.13 -0.40 17.25
N VAL A 318 -13.88 -0.28 15.95
CA VAL A 318 -12.88 -1.09 15.26
C VAL A 318 -11.48 -0.78 15.80
N MET A 319 -11.15 0.49 16.01
CA MET A 319 -9.88 0.87 16.63
C MET A 319 -9.72 0.28 18.04
N ILE A 320 -10.74 0.40 18.90
CA ILE A 320 -10.69 -0.16 20.26
C ILE A 320 -10.49 -1.67 20.19
N LEU A 321 -11.21 -2.37 19.31
CA LEU A 321 -11.08 -3.81 19.13
C LEU A 321 -9.66 -4.19 18.69
N THR A 322 -9.12 -3.51 17.67
CA THR A 322 -7.77 -3.76 17.17
C THR A 322 -6.69 -3.50 18.23
N TRP A 323 -6.80 -2.41 19.00
CA TRP A 323 -5.83 -2.13 20.07
C TRP A 323 -5.96 -3.09 21.24
N SER A 324 -7.20 -3.46 21.59
CA SER A 324 -7.44 -4.41 22.68
C SER A 324 -6.92 -5.79 22.31
N SER A 325 -7.14 -6.26 21.07
CA SER A 325 -6.59 -7.54 20.61
C SER A 325 -5.07 -7.53 20.56
N LEU A 326 -4.46 -6.45 20.06
CA LEU A 326 -3.01 -6.27 20.07
C LEU A 326 -2.44 -6.34 21.50
N LEU A 327 -3.04 -5.63 22.45
CA LEU A 327 -2.56 -5.59 23.84
C LEU A 327 -2.74 -6.93 24.55
N VAL A 328 -3.92 -7.56 24.40
CA VAL A 328 -4.19 -8.89 24.99
C VAL A 328 -3.21 -9.92 24.43
N PHE A 329 -3.00 -9.96 23.12
CA PHE A 329 -2.06 -10.90 22.52
C PHE A 329 -0.61 -10.59 22.89
N ALA A 330 -0.21 -9.33 23.04
CA ALA A 330 1.12 -8.96 23.51
C ALA A 330 1.37 -9.44 24.95
N VAL A 331 0.39 -9.29 25.85
CA VAL A 331 0.51 -9.80 27.23
C VAL A 331 0.56 -11.31 27.25
N LEU A 332 -0.30 -12.00 26.48
CA LEU A 332 -0.29 -13.46 26.42
C LEU A 332 1.01 -14.00 25.87
N SER A 333 1.54 -13.38 24.80
CA SER A 333 2.83 -13.72 24.21
C SER A 333 3.98 -13.56 25.21
N TYR A 334 4.01 -12.44 25.94
CA TYR A 334 5.02 -12.21 26.98
C TYR A 334 4.97 -13.24 28.12
N LEU A 335 3.76 -13.54 28.62
CA LEU A 335 3.58 -14.52 29.70
C LEU A 335 3.89 -15.96 29.26
N ASP A 336 3.62 -16.30 27.99
CA ASP A 336 3.97 -17.59 27.41
C ASP A 336 5.49 -17.75 27.31
N TYR A 337 6.17 -16.71 26.84
CA TYR A 337 7.63 -16.71 26.74
C TYR A 337 8.32 -16.87 28.11
N GLU A 338 7.83 -16.17 29.14
CA GLU A 338 8.36 -16.30 30.51
C GLU A 338 8.01 -17.65 31.17
N GLY A 339 7.26 -18.52 30.50
CA GLY A 339 6.85 -19.83 31.01
C GLY A 339 5.83 -19.77 32.14
N ILE A 340 5.16 -18.64 32.32
CA ILE A 340 4.11 -18.46 33.35
C ILE A 340 2.82 -19.15 32.89
N ILE A 341 2.52 -19.08 31.60
CA ILE A 341 1.41 -19.79 30.96
C ILE A 341 1.95 -20.59 29.77
N THR A 342 1.18 -21.56 29.30
CA THR A 342 1.41 -22.23 28.01
C THR A 342 0.22 -21.94 27.11
N PHE A 343 0.31 -20.93 26.26
CA PHE A 343 -0.78 -20.48 25.41
C PHE A 343 -0.29 -20.17 23.99
N SER A 344 -0.67 -21.02 23.06
CA SER A 344 -0.48 -20.81 21.62
C SER A 344 -1.80 -20.83 20.87
N ILE A 345 -1.89 -20.08 19.78
CA ILE A 345 -3.04 -20.05 18.89
C ILE A 345 -2.65 -20.80 17.62
N LEU A 346 -3.25 -21.97 17.41
CA LEU A 346 -2.98 -22.81 16.23
C LEU A 346 -1.49 -23.14 16.06
N GLY A 347 -0.79 -23.36 17.18
CA GLY A 347 0.65 -23.67 17.22
C GLY A 347 1.58 -22.46 17.12
N ASN A 348 1.05 -21.24 17.01
CA ASN A 348 1.85 -20.01 16.98
C ASN A 348 1.73 -19.20 18.27
N ASP A 349 2.75 -18.39 18.50
CA ASP A 349 2.70 -17.28 19.43
C ASP A 349 1.49 -16.34 19.14
N PRO A 350 0.77 -15.85 20.17
CA PRO A 350 -0.38 -14.98 20.00
C PRO A 350 -0.14 -13.70 19.20
N THR A 351 1.02 -13.05 19.34
CA THR A 351 1.33 -11.83 18.57
C THR A 351 1.74 -12.13 17.14
N VAL A 352 2.45 -13.23 16.90
CA VAL A 352 2.75 -13.69 15.53
C VAL A 352 1.44 -14.05 14.80
N PHE A 353 0.52 -14.73 15.49
CA PHE A 353 -0.82 -15.00 14.96
C PHE A 353 -1.58 -13.71 14.63
N TYR A 354 -1.55 -12.71 15.54
CA TYR A 354 -2.15 -11.40 15.30
C TYR A 354 -1.58 -10.72 14.06
N ALA A 355 -0.26 -10.64 13.95
CA ALA A 355 0.41 -9.98 12.84
C ALA A 355 0.07 -10.68 11.53
N SER A 356 0.09 -12.02 11.52
CA SER A 356 -0.29 -12.81 10.35
C SER A 356 -1.75 -12.57 9.94
N LEU A 357 -2.69 -12.63 10.89
CA LEU A 357 -4.09 -12.41 10.58
C LEU A 357 -4.37 -10.96 10.10
N TYR A 358 -3.87 -9.95 10.81
CA TYR A 358 -4.19 -8.55 10.50
C TYR A 358 -3.45 -8.03 9.27
N PHE A 359 -2.14 -8.27 9.16
CA PHE A 359 -1.30 -7.72 8.10
C PHE A 359 -1.15 -8.64 6.89
N ASN A 360 -1.10 -9.96 7.09
CA ASN A 360 -0.92 -10.91 5.98
C ASN A 360 -2.26 -11.38 5.40
N VAL A 361 -3.38 -11.26 6.12
CA VAL A 361 -4.71 -11.63 5.61
C VAL A 361 -5.63 -10.43 5.46
N ILE A 362 -6.08 -9.84 6.56
CA ILE A 362 -7.15 -8.83 6.58
C ILE A 362 -6.76 -7.59 5.76
N TRP A 363 -5.50 -7.16 5.86
CA TRP A 363 -5.02 -5.98 5.15
C TRP A 363 -5.08 -6.15 3.62
N TYR A 364 -4.66 -7.29 3.08
CA TYR A 364 -4.73 -7.58 1.65
C TYR A 364 -6.15 -7.76 1.15
N ILE A 365 -7.04 -8.34 1.97
CA ILE A 365 -8.47 -8.38 1.68
C ILE A 365 -9.02 -6.95 1.54
N GLN A 366 -8.65 -6.03 2.44
CA GLN A 366 -9.06 -4.63 2.32
C GLN A 366 -8.47 -3.94 1.09
N PHE A 367 -7.22 -4.25 0.73
CA PHE A 367 -6.59 -3.75 -0.48
C PHE A 367 -7.41 -4.12 -1.72
N MET A 368 -7.84 -5.38 -1.85
CA MET A 368 -8.71 -5.82 -2.94
C MET A 368 -10.10 -5.17 -2.88
N LEU A 369 -10.66 -5.00 -1.67
CA LEU A 369 -11.97 -4.39 -1.44
C LEU A 369 -11.98 -2.85 -1.50
N MET A 370 -10.88 -2.21 -1.89
CA MET A 370 -10.79 -0.75 -2.05
C MET A 370 -11.94 -0.11 -2.86
N PRO A 371 -12.47 -0.72 -3.95
CA PRO A 371 -13.59 -0.15 -4.70
C PRO A 371 -14.89 -0.06 -3.89
N PHE A 372 -15.03 -0.85 -2.82
CA PHE A 372 -16.19 -0.85 -1.94
C PHE A 372 -15.95 -0.08 -0.64
N LEU A 373 -14.75 -0.21 -0.06
CA LEU A 373 -14.39 0.40 1.22
C LEU A 373 -13.89 1.85 1.07
N GLY A 374 -13.36 2.20 -0.09
CA GLY A 374 -12.59 3.42 -0.32
C GLY A 374 -11.08 3.18 -0.25
N ASN A 375 -10.31 4.14 -0.77
CA ASN A 375 -8.85 4.16 -0.65
C ASN A 375 -8.43 4.39 0.81
N TYR A 376 -7.26 3.88 1.20
CA TYR A 376 -6.75 3.91 2.57
C TYR A 376 -7.76 3.37 3.61
N ALA A 377 -8.48 2.30 3.26
CA ALA A 377 -9.44 1.65 4.16
C ALA A 377 -8.81 1.27 5.52
N CYS A 378 -7.57 0.79 5.54
CA CYS A 378 -6.88 0.44 6.79
C CYS A 378 -6.81 1.60 7.80
N VAL A 379 -6.63 2.83 7.29
CA VAL A 379 -6.59 4.06 8.07
C VAL A 379 -7.99 4.61 8.32
N ASN A 380 -8.89 4.56 7.33
CA ASN A 380 -10.23 5.14 7.45
C ASN A 380 -11.18 4.29 8.30
N ASN A 381 -10.86 3.02 8.49
CA ASN A 381 -11.68 2.03 9.16
C ASN A 381 -11.15 1.68 10.56
N GLY A 382 -9.95 2.14 10.92
CA GLY A 382 -9.37 1.95 12.25
C GLY A 382 -8.69 0.59 12.46
N ILE A 383 -8.47 -0.17 11.40
CA ILE A 383 -7.90 -1.52 11.47
C ILE A 383 -6.38 -1.47 11.62
N CYS A 384 -5.73 -0.40 11.17
CA CYS A 384 -4.29 -0.23 11.32
C CYS A 384 -3.95 0.39 12.68
N ALA A 385 -3.59 -0.45 13.67
CA ALA A 385 -3.10 0.00 14.97
C ALA A 385 -1.92 0.96 14.81
N TRP A 386 -0.92 0.56 14.01
CA TRP A 386 0.26 1.38 13.72
C TRP A 386 -0.07 2.74 13.12
N GLY A 387 -1.02 2.79 12.17
CA GLY A 387 -1.50 4.03 11.59
C GLY A 387 -2.16 4.94 12.64
N SER A 388 -3.06 4.39 13.45
CA SER A 388 -3.76 5.14 14.50
C SER A 388 -2.83 5.66 15.61
N PHE A 389 -1.78 4.90 15.97
CA PHE A 389 -0.73 5.35 16.88
C PHE A 389 -0.06 6.62 16.36
N ASN A 390 0.40 6.57 15.11
CA ASN A 390 1.10 7.68 14.48
C ASN A 390 0.19 8.89 14.23
N GLN A 391 -1.09 8.65 13.96
CA GLN A 391 -2.10 9.68 13.84
C GLN A 391 -2.38 10.39 15.16
N LEU A 392 -2.38 9.66 16.28
CA LEU A 392 -2.53 10.24 17.62
C LEU A 392 -1.37 11.21 17.91
N PHE A 393 -0.13 10.73 17.84
CA PHE A 393 1.03 11.57 18.14
C PHE A 393 1.22 12.69 17.11
N GLY A 394 0.90 12.46 15.84
CA GLY A 394 0.88 13.50 14.82
C GLY A 394 -0.19 14.57 15.06
N TYR A 395 -1.35 14.18 15.57
CA TYR A 395 -2.40 15.11 15.96
C TYR A 395 -2.05 15.90 17.22
N LEU A 396 -1.31 15.31 18.17
CA LEU A 396 -0.82 16.02 19.35
C LEU A 396 0.35 16.96 19.01
N GLY A 397 1.17 16.59 18.03
CA GLY A 397 2.41 17.27 17.65
C GLY A 397 2.28 18.56 16.85
N PHE A 398 3.39 18.95 16.21
CA PHE A 398 3.49 20.21 15.47
C PHE A 398 2.79 20.17 14.10
N PHE A 399 2.55 18.97 13.58
CA PHE A 399 2.11 18.80 12.20
C PHE A 399 0.70 19.32 11.95
N LYS A 400 0.58 20.16 10.93
CA LYS A 400 -0.68 20.64 10.37
C LYS A 400 -0.47 21.12 8.94
N LEU A 401 -1.57 21.23 8.20
CA LEU A 401 -1.57 21.95 6.93
C LEU A 401 -1.89 23.41 7.22
N LYS A 402 -1.09 24.33 6.68
CA LYS A 402 -1.31 25.77 6.81
C LYS A 402 -1.54 26.35 5.41
N ILE A 403 -2.34 27.40 5.33
CA ILE A 403 -2.50 28.17 4.10
C ILE A 403 -1.81 29.52 4.19
N LYS A 404 -1.40 30.07 3.04
CA LYS A 404 -0.78 31.41 2.97
C LYS A 404 -1.82 32.51 3.08
N ASP A 405 -2.92 32.39 2.32
CA ASP A 405 -4.02 33.36 2.32
C ASP A 405 -5.40 32.67 2.38
N PRO A 406 -6.21 32.92 3.44
CA PRO A 406 -7.59 32.43 3.54
C PRO A 406 -8.52 32.95 2.44
N LYS A 407 -8.31 34.17 1.93
CA LYS A 407 -9.17 34.74 0.87
C LYS A 407 -9.03 33.96 -0.43
N GLN A 408 -7.82 33.49 -0.76
CA GLN A 408 -7.62 32.60 -1.90
C GLN A 408 -8.44 31.29 -1.79
N CYS A 409 -8.63 30.74 -0.58
CA CYS A 409 -9.45 29.54 -0.38
C CYS A 409 -10.96 29.82 -0.47
N LEU A 410 -11.40 31.02 -0.10
CA LEU A 410 -12.78 31.48 -0.32
C LEU A 410 -13.09 31.55 -1.83
N ASN A 411 -12.19 32.14 -2.61
CA ASN A 411 -12.39 32.37 -4.04
C ASN A 411 -12.17 31.13 -4.93
N CYS A 412 -11.60 30.05 -4.39
CA CYS A 412 -11.33 28.83 -5.14
C CYS A 412 -12.63 28.06 -5.50
N LYS A 413 -12.91 27.90 -6.80
CA LYS A 413 -14.13 27.23 -7.28
C LYS A 413 -14.04 25.70 -7.34
N THR A 414 -12.86 25.14 -7.62
CA THR A 414 -12.68 23.73 -8.00
C THR A 414 -12.58 22.76 -6.82
N VAL A 415 -12.11 23.22 -5.65
CA VAL A 415 -11.95 22.42 -4.43
C VAL A 415 -11.13 21.15 -4.63
N ASP A 416 -10.15 21.21 -5.54
CA ASP A 416 -9.34 20.06 -5.96
C ASP A 416 -8.59 19.40 -4.79
N CYS A 417 -8.18 20.20 -3.79
CA CYS A 417 -7.50 19.71 -2.60
C CYS A 417 -8.32 18.68 -1.81
N ALA A 418 -9.64 18.91 -1.68
CA ALA A 418 -10.54 17.98 -1.01
C ALA A 418 -10.69 16.70 -1.83
N ASN A 419 -10.79 16.81 -3.15
CA ASN A 419 -10.95 15.68 -4.08
C ASN A 419 -9.69 14.80 -4.16
N ALA A 420 -8.52 15.44 -4.09
CA ALA A 420 -7.23 14.78 -4.15
C ALA A 420 -6.88 14.01 -2.87
N CYS A 421 -7.49 14.33 -1.73
CA CYS A 421 -7.18 13.70 -0.45
C CYS A 421 -7.55 12.20 -0.45
N PRO A 422 -6.58 11.29 -0.27
CA PRO A 422 -6.82 9.84 -0.35
C PRO A 422 -7.55 9.27 0.88
N VAL A 423 -7.60 10.02 1.98
CA VAL A 423 -8.35 9.68 3.22
C VAL A 423 -9.64 10.50 3.38
N GLY A 424 -10.09 11.18 2.32
CA GLY A 424 -11.44 11.77 2.29
C GLY A 424 -11.68 12.97 3.22
N LEU A 425 -10.65 13.76 3.53
CA LEU A 425 -10.75 14.95 4.41
C LEU A 425 -11.39 16.16 3.70
N THR A 426 -12.66 16.06 3.37
CA THR A 426 -13.39 17.06 2.57
C THR A 426 -13.63 18.39 3.28
N ASP A 427 -13.63 18.39 4.62
CA ASP A 427 -13.83 19.56 5.47
C ASP A 427 -12.57 20.44 5.63
N MET A 428 -11.44 20.05 5.01
CA MET A 428 -10.20 20.83 5.08
C MET A 428 -10.36 22.27 4.60
N ARG A 429 -11.17 22.50 3.55
CA ARG A 429 -11.41 23.83 3.00
C ARG A 429 -12.07 24.74 4.03
N ALA A 430 -13.09 24.24 4.73
CA ALA A 430 -13.78 25.02 5.75
C ALA A 430 -12.83 25.39 6.90
N SER A 431 -11.94 24.47 7.30
CA SER A 431 -10.91 24.76 8.31
C SER A 431 -9.90 25.80 7.84
N PHE A 432 -9.44 25.72 6.58
CA PHE A 432 -8.55 26.72 6.00
C PHE A 432 -9.17 28.12 6.00
N ILE A 433 -10.42 28.25 5.57
CA ILE A 433 -11.13 29.53 5.55
C ILE A 433 -11.30 30.09 6.96
N LYS A 434 -11.70 29.26 7.93
CA LYS A 434 -12.02 29.71 9.30
C LYS A 434 -10.79 29.96 10.17
N LYS A 435 -9.75 29.13 10.04
CA LYS A 435 -8.62 29.08 10.98
C LYS A 435 -7.27 29.39 10.32
N GLY A 436 -7.19 29.42 8.99
CA GLY A 436 -5.91 29.48 8.27
C GLY A 436 -5.09 28.18 8.33
N GLU A 437 -5.62 27.13 8.97
CA GLU A 437 -4.94 25.86 9.15
C GLU A 437 -5.93 24.69 9.24
N PHE A 438 -5.42 23.49 9.00
CA PHE A 438 -6.14 22.24 9.12
C PHE A 438 -5.29 21.20 9.83
N LYS A 439 -5.83 20.67 10.93
CA LYS A 439 -5.24 19.61 11.74
C LYS A 439 -6.32 18.56 11.98
N SER A 440 -6.02 17.30 11.68
CA SER A 440 -6.98 16.21 11.77
C SER A 440 -6.25 14.92 12.13
N PHE A 441 -6.86 14.13 13.00
CA PHE A 441 -6.38 12.80 13.38
C PHE A 441 -6.19 11.92 12.13
N LYS A 442 -7.13 11.93 11.19
CA LYS A 442 -7.03 11.09 9.98
C LYS A 442 -5.99 11.57 8.95
N CYS A 443 -5.36 12.73 9.15
CA CYS A 443 -4.45 13.30 8.14
C CYS A 443 -3.14 12.51 8.06
N ILE A 444 -2.95 11.76 6.97
CA ILE A 444 -1.75 10.93 6.74
C ILE A 444 -0.54 11.67 6.13
N GLY A 445 -0.66 12.97 5.85
CA GLY A 445 0.47 13.78 5.37
C GLY A 445 1.03 13.42 3.98
N VAL A 446 0.22 12.86 3.08
CA VAL A 446 0.63 12.49 1.71
C VAL A 446 0.99 13.69 0.82
N GLY A 447 0.32 14.83 1.04
CA GLY A 447 0.59 16.05 0.28
C GLY A 447 -0.14 16.17 -1.06
N ASP A 448 -1.01 15.22 -1.43
CA ASP A 448 -1.80 15.32 -2.67
C ASP A 448 -2.69 16.57 -2.72
N CYS A 449 -3.15 17.05 -1.55
CA CYS A 449 -3.89 18.31 -1.47
C CYS A 449 -3.03 19.54 -1.81
N ILE A 450 -1.72 19.49 -1.54
CA ILE A 450 -0.75 20.53 -1.88
C ILE A 450 -0.45 20.48 -3.39
N GLU A 451 -0.26 19.29 -3.96
CA GLU A 451 -0.09 19.10 -5.41
C GLU A 451 -1.29 19.57 -6.21
N ALA A 452 -2.49 19.23 -5.74
CA ALA A 452 -3.73 19.55 -6.43
C ALA A 452 -4.17 21.01 -6.27
N CYS A 453 -3.54 21.79 -5.38
CA CYS A 453 -3.94 23.19 -5.16
C CYS A 453 -3.51 24.05 -6.36
N PRO A 454 -4.45 24.59 -7.16
CA PRO A 454 -4.10 25.37 -8.35
C PRO A 454 -3.37 26.68 -8.03
N TYR A 455 -3.51 27.18 -6.80
CA TYR A 455 -2.93 28.44 -6.35
C TYR A 455 -1.68 28.28 -5.48
N ASN A 456 -1.17 27.05 -5.28
CA ASN A 456 -0.01 26.79 -4.42
C ASN A 456 -0.14 27.43 -3.01
N ASN A 457 -1.37 27.41 -2.47
CA ASN A 457 -1.73 28.12 -1.25
C ASN A 457 -1.57 27.26 0.01
N ILE A 458 -1.54 25.93 -0.12
CA ILE A 458 -1.42 24.98 1.00
C ILE A 458 0.05 24.61 1.17
N MET A 459 0.52 24.56 2.42
CA MET A 459 1.87 24.13 2.78
C MET A 459 1.86 23.24 4.01
N PHE A 460 2.88 22.39 4.14
CA PHE A 460 3.14 21.67 5.38
C PHE A 460 3.66 22.64 6.45
N TYR A 461 3.17 22.48 7.66
CA TYR A 461 3.72 23.10 8.86
C TYR A 461 4.05 21.99 9.85
N ASP A 462 5.33 21.82 10.14
CA ASP A 462 5.85 20.79 11.03
C ASP A 462 6.92 21.38 11.98
N PHE A 463 7.63 20.53 12.71
CA PHE A 463 8.69 20.96 13.63
C PHE A 463 9.76 21.85 12.96
N ARG A 464 10.10 21.63 11.69
CA ARG A 464 11.08 22.46 10.96
C ARG A 464 10.55 23.87 10.76
N SER A 465 9.26 23.99 10.42
CA SER A 465 8.59 25.28 10.30
C SER A 465 8.50 26.01 11.65
N TRP A 466 8.25 25.26 12.71
CA TRP A 466 8.24 25.80 14.07
C TRP A 466 9.61 26.34 14.48
N ILE A 467 10.70 25.58 14.28
CA ILE A 467 12.08 26.05 14.53
C ILE A 467 12.36 27.33 13.74
N ARG A 468 12.12 27.32 12.42
CA ARG A 468 12.36 28.51 11.57
C ARG A 468 11.60 29.73 12.08
N SER A 469 10.36 29.56 12.52
CA SER A 469 9.56 30.66 13.08
C SER A 469 10.10 31.21 14.40
N LYS A 470 10.76 30.37 15.21
CA LYS A 470 11.40 30.77 16.47
C LYS A 470 12.76 31.45 16.25
N LEU A 471 13.55 30.93 15.31
CA LEU A 471 14.84 31.52 14.94
C LEU A 471 14.66 32.89 14.28
N ASN A 472 13.72 33.03 13.35
CA ASN A 472 13.45 34.31 12.69
C ASN A 472 12.87 35.36 13.65
N LYS A 473 12.12 34.95 14.69
CA LYS A 473 11.68 35.87 15.76
C LYS A 473 12.83 36.39 16.63
N LYS A 474 13.95 35.67 16.74
CA LYS A 474 15.16 36.15 17.43
C LYS A 474 16.01 37.09 16.56
N GLY A 475 15.88 37.03 15.23
CA GLY A 475 16.50 37.99 14.31
C GLY A 475 15.83 39.37 14.32
N ILE A 476 14.50 39.41 14.47
CA ILE A 476 13.74 40.67 14.52
C ILE A 476 14.01 41.49 15.80
N ILE A 477 14.60 40.91 16.85
CA ILE A 477 15.02 41.66 18.05
C ILE A 477 16.37 42.39 17.83
N LYS A 478 17.13 42.07 16.76
CA LYS A 478 18.34 42.82 16.41
C LYS A 478 18.11 43.95 15.40
N ASP A 479 17.06 43.85 14.58
CA ASP A 479 16.80 44.86 13.52
C ASP A 479 15.79 45.93 13.94
N SER A 480 15.28 45.90 15.18
CA SER A 480 14.38 46.93 15.73
C SER A 480 15.07 47.94 16.66
N VAL A 481 16.40 47.97 16.69
CA VAL A 481 17.21 48.93 17.47
C VAL A 481 17.98 49.91 16.59
N GLU A 482 18.05 49.70 15.28
CA GLU A 482 18.60 50.66 14.31
C GLU A 482 17.52 51.04 13.30
N LEU A 483 16.55 51.83 13.74
CA LEU A 483 15.70 52.69 12.90
C LEU A 483 14.95 53.65 13.85
N HIS A 484 15.72 54.56 14.46
CA HIS A 484 15.24 55.85 14.95
C HIS A 484 16.15 56.95 14.44
#